data_AF-A0A4Q3Z6G2-F1
#
_entry.id   AF-A0A4Q3Z6G2-F1
#
_cell.length_a   1.000
_cell.length_b   1.000
_cell.length_c   1.000
_cell.angle_alpha   90.00
_cell.angle_beta   90.00
_cell.angle_gamma   90.00
#
_symmetry.space_group_name_H-M   'P 1'
#
loop_
_entity.id
_entity.type
_entity.pdbx_description
1 polymer ?
#
loop_
_entity_poly.entity_id
_entity_poly.type
_entity_poly.pdbx_seq_one_letter_code
_entity_poly.pdbx_strand_id
1 'polypeptide(L)'
;MSRIADRLMRYLKRRGLRDARKLIPSEPTREPRPEPPAPTPPGTLRLHLFGANFDSEAQALAFCTGTEDAPSELTRQLTGAYVDPSEVEVIHSPITPRLSEFLTEPEIDDVELRLAGDTTLILLTEHAFGGLPYTLDDTRDLTYLGEITVRV
;
A
#
# COMPACT_ATOMS: atom_id res chain seq x y z
N MET A 1 51.25 -15.32 25.71
CA MET A 1 50.25 -16.42 25.81
C MET A 1 49.06 -15.93 26.63
N SER A 2 47.93 -15.62 25.98
CA SER A 2 46.79 -14.92 26.59
C SER A 2 45.85 -15.88 27.34
N ARG A 3 45.76 -15.73 28.67
CA ARG A 3 44.97 -16.58 29.59
C ARG A 3 43.45 -16.53 29.36
N ILE A 4 42.97 -15.63 28.48
CA ILE A 4 41.55 -15.46 28.16
C ILE A 4 41.08 -16.51 27.16
N ALA A 5 41.92 -16.85 26.17
CA ALA A 5 41.60 -17.86 25.16
C ALA A 5 41.38 -19.26 25.77
N ASP A 6 42.20 -19.64 26.76
CA ASP A 6 42.09 -20.93 27.45
C ASP A 6 40.86 -21.03 28.37
N ARG A 7 40.31 -19.89 28.81
CA ARG A 7 39.11 -19.86 29.65
C ARG A 7 37.85 -19.94 28.78
N LEU A 8 37.86 -19.28 27.62
CA LEU A 8 36.78 -19.33 26.63
C LEU A 8 36.65 -20.74 26.02
N MET A 9 37.78 -21.37 25.66
CA MET A 9 37.78 -22.72 25.09
C MET A 9 37.31 -23.80 26.09
N ARG A 10 37.61 -23.63 27.38
CA ARG A 10 37.09 -24.52 28.44
C ARG A 10 35.60 -24.33 28.71
N TYR A 11 35.04 -23.16 28.43
CA TYR A 11 33.60 -22.90 28.58
C TYR A 11 32.80 -23.53 27.42
N LEU A 12 33.31 -23.40 26.20
CA LEU A 12 32.69 -23.98 24.99
C LEU A 12 32.67 -25.52 25.02
N LYS A 13 33.72 -26.15 25.58
CA LYS A 13 33.80 -27.62 25.71
C LYS A 13 32.79 -28.21 26.72
N ARG A 14 32.38 -27.46 27.76
CA ARG A 14 31.44 -27.94 28.80
C ARG A 14 29.98 -27.91 28.36
N ARG A 15 29.63 -27.11 27.35
CA ARG A 15 28.23 -26.91 26.91
C ARG A 15 27.82 -27.77 25.71
N GLY A 16 28.64 -28.75 25.31
CA GLY A 16 28.26 -29.74 24.29
C GLY A 16 28.06 -29.18 22.86
N LEU A 17 28.62 -28.01 22.54
CA LEU A 17 28.57 -27.42 21.20
C LEU A 17 29.58 -28.11 20.27
N ARG A 18 29.23 -29.32 19.81
CA ARG A 18 30.00 -30.05 18.79
C ARG A 18 29.49 -29.85 17.36
N ASP A 19 28.41 -29.09 17.16
CA ASP A 19 27.88 -28.84 15.82
C ASP A 19 27.59 -27.36 15.60
N ALA A 20 28.62 -26.61 15.19
CA ALA A 20 28.44 -25.27 14.60
C ALA A 20 27.61 -25.31 13.30
N ARG A 21 27.37 -26.50 12.74
CA ARG A 21 26.49 -26.72 11.57
C ARG A 21 24.99 -26.71 11.89
N LYS A 22 24.60 -26.77 13.18
CA LYS A 22 23.18 -26.71 13.60
C LYS A 22 22.69 -25.29 13.95
N LEU A 23 23.54 -24.28 13.77
CA LEU A 23 23.22 -22.87 14.06
C LEU A 23 22.94 -22.04 12.80
N ILE A 24 22.80 -22.68 11.65
CA ILE A 24 22.27 -22.02 10.45
C ILE A 24 20.78 -22.37 10.43
N PRO A 25 19.86 -21.44 10.74
CA PRO A 25 18.47 -21.62 10.38
C PRO A 25 18.45 -21.64 8.85
N SER A 26 18.37 -22.83 8.27
CA SER A 26 18.01 -23.00 6.86
C SER A 26 16.50 -22.86 6.69
N GLU A 27 15.88 -21.89 7.37
CA GLU A 27 14.58 -21.43 6.95
C GLU A 27 14.85 -20.44 5.81
N PRO A 28 14.34 -20.68 4.60
CA PRO A 28 14.34 -19.62 3.63
C PRO A 28 13.49 -18.50 4.26
N THR A 29 14.14 -17.42 4.67
CA THR A 29 13.48 -16.13 4.94
C THR A 29 13.01 -15.57 3.60
N ARG A 30 12.20 -16.35 2.87
CA ARG A 30 11.50 -15.88 1.71
C ARG A 30 10.37 -15.06 2.29
N GLU A 31 10.57 -13.75 2.32
CA GLU A 31 9.48 -12.82 2.56
C GLU A 31 8.28 -13.27 1.72
N PRO A 32 7.07 -13.33 2.32
CA PRO A 32 5.88 -13.76 1.60
C PRO A 32 5.77 -12.89 0.35
N ARG A 33 5.80 -13.53 -0.83
CA ARG A 33 5.63 -12.83 -2.08
C ARG A 33 4.21 -12.24 -2.07
N PRO A 34 4.01 -10.95 -2.41
CA PRO A 34 2.67 -10.39 -2.47
C PRO A 34 1.80 -11.23 -3.40
N GLU A 35 0.66 -11.70 -2.91
CA GLU A 35 -0.29 -12.43 -3.73
C GLU A 35 -0.94 -11.46 -4.72
N PRO A 36 -1.20 -11.88 -5.97
CA PRO A 36 -1.96 -11.06 -6.90
C PRO A 36 -3.38 -10.83 -6.35
N PRO A 37 -4.00 -9.68 -6.65
CA PRO A 37 -5.35 -9.40 -6.20
C PRO A 37 -6.35 -10.44 -6.74
N ALA A 38 -7.44 -10.64 -6.00
CA ALA A 38 -8.51 -11.54 -6.42
C ALA A 38 -9.20 -10.98 -7.68
N PRO A 39 -9.56 -11.84 -8.66
CA PRO A 39 -10.18 -11.38 -9.90
C PRO A 39 -11.51 -10.68 -9.62
N THR A 40 -11.73 -9.55 -10.29
CA THR A 40 -12.98 -8.77 -10.25
C THR A 40 -14.09 -9.50 -11.02
N PRO A 41 -15.35 -9.48 -10.54
CA PRO A 41 -16.48 -10.03 -11.29
C PRO A 41 -16.64 -9.40 -12.68
N PRO A 42 -17.11 -10.15 -13.70
CA PRO A 42 -17.37 -9.59 -15.03
C PRO A 42 -18.37 -8.42 -14.99
N GLY A 43 -18.08 -7.35 -15.73
CA GLY A 43 -18.93 -6.15 -15.78
C GLY A 43 -18.81 -5.25 -14.55
N THR A 44 -17.75 -5.42 -13.75
CA THR A 44 -17.44 -4.59 -12.59
C THR A 44 -16.01 -4.08 -12.61
N LEU A 45 -15.77 -2.99 -11.90
CA LEU A 45 -14.46 -2.39 -11.68
C LEU A 45 -14.21 -2.27 -10.17
N ARG A 46 -13.00 -2.62 -9.75
CA ARG A 46 -12.54 -2.41 -8.37
C ARG A 46 -11.86 -1.05 -8.28
N LEU A 47 -12.32 -0.24 -7.34
CA LEU A 47 -11.75 1.06 -7.00
C LEU A 47 -11.15 0.98 -5.60
N HIS A 48 -9.94 1.49 -5.44
CA HIS A 48 -9.26 1.68 -4.17
C HIS A 48 -9.37 3.15 -3.77
N LEU A 49 -9.80 3.39 -2.53
CA LEU A 49 -10.11 4.73 -2.03
C LEU A 49 -9.04 5.18 -1.06
N PHE A 50 -8.57 6.42 -1.24
CA PHE A 50 -7.71 7.10 -0.29
C PHE A 50 -8.31 8.43 0.13
N GLY A 51 -8.37 8.66 1.44
CA GLY A 51 -8.65 9.97 2.03
C GLY A 51 -7.36 10.75 2.20
N ALA A 52 -7.42 12.06 1.96
CA ALA A 52 -6.31 12.98 2.16
C ALA A 52 -6.80 14.40 2.42
N ASN A 53 -5.90 15.24 2.94
CA ASN A 53 -6.14 16.66 3.14
C ASN A 53 -5.18 17.48 2.28
N PHE A 54 -5.72 18.06 1.21
CA PHE A 54 -5.02 18.98 0.33
C PHE A 54 -5.75 20.33 0.31
N ASP A 55 -4.98 21.41 0.13
CA ASP A 55 -5.52 22.78 0.08
C ASP A 55 -6.36 23.02 -1.18
N SER A 56 -6.12 22.24 -2.25
CA SER A 56 -6.83 22.35 -3.53
C SER A 56 -6.72 21.08 -4.37
N GLU A 57 -7.63 20.93 -5.33
CA GLU A 57 -7.59 19.89 -6.37
C GLU A 57 -6.27 19.89 -7.15
N ALA A 58 -5.75 21.08 -7.50
CA ALA A 58 -4.49 21.19 -8.24
C ALA A 58 -3.29 20.64 -7.46
N GLN A 59 -3.26 20.85 -6.14
CA GLN A 59 -2.22 20.31 -5.27
C GLN A 59 -2.32 18.78 -5.16
N ALA A 60 -3.53 18.26 -4.99
CA ALA A 60 -3.79 16.82 -4.96
C ALA A 60 -3.45 16.14 -6.32
N LEU A 61 -3.79 16.78 -7.44
CA LEU A 61 -3.45 16.26 -8.76
C LEU A 61 -1.94 16.21 -8.96
N ALA A 62 -1.21 17.28 -8.62
CA ALA A 62 0.25 17.31 -8.72
C ALA A 62 0.92 16.22 -7.87
N PHE A 63 0.35 15.92 -6.70
CA PHE A 63 0.79 14.82 -5.85
C PHE A 63 0.64 13.46 -6.54
N CYS A 64 -0.48 13.24 -7.24
CA CYS A 64 -0.80 11.97 -7.91
C CYS A 64 -0.08 11.76 -9.25
N THR A 65 0.18 12.81 -10.00
CA THR A 65 0.67 12.71 -11.40
C THR A 65 2.18 12.86 -11.53
N GLY A 66 2.84 13.52 -10.59
CA GLY A 66 4.29 13.71 -10.64
C GLY A 66 4.72 14.64 -11.78
N THR A 67 5.92 14.41 -12.30
CA THR A 67 6.51 15.22 -13.38
C THR A 67 7.12 14.32 -14.44
N GLU A 68 7.52 14.86 -15.60
CA GLU A 68 8.19 14.07 -16.63
C GLU A 68 9.50 13.42 -16.13
N ASP A 69 10.19 14.06 -15.18
CA ASP A 69 11.51 13.64 -14.71
C ASP A 69 11.49 12.77 -13.45
N ALA A 70 10.34 12.63 -12.79
CA ALA A 70 10.25 11.93 -11.51
C ALA A 70 8.87 11.28 -11.31
N PRO A 71 8.82 10.06 -10.73
CA PRO A 71 7.56 9.43 -10.37
C PRO A 71 6.77 10.31 -9.41
N SER A 72 5.45 10.18 -9.46
CA SER A 72 4.55 10.90 -8.56
C SER A 72 4.81 10.59 -7.10
N GLU A 73 4.44 11.51 -6.21
CA GLU A 73 4.54 11.28 -4.77
C GLU A 73 3.63 10.12 -4.34
N LEU A 74 2.48 9.95 -4.99
CA LEU A 74 1.61 8.78 -4.81
C LEU A 74 2.38 7.46 -5.03
N THR A 75 3.05 7.30 -6.17
CA THR A 75 3.86 6.11 -6.47
C THR A 75 5.04 5.95 -5.51
N ARG A 76 5.63 7.05 -5.02
CA ARG A 76 6.71 7.00 -4.03
C ARG A 76 6.22 6.55 -2.65
N GLN A 77 5.02 6.94 -2.25
CA GLN A 77 4.46 6.59 -0.95
C GLN A 77 3.90 5.17 -0.91
N LEU A 78 3.25 4.73 -2.00
CA LEU A 78 2.77 3.35 -2.15
C LEU A 78 3.92 2.42 -2.53
N THR A 79 4.88 2.28 -1.60
CA THR A 79 6.08 1.46 -1.80
C THR A 79 5.67 0.01 -2.07
N GLY A 80 5.92 -0.46 -3.29
CA GLY A 80 5.51 -1.80 -3.73
C GLY A 80 4.41 -1.82 -4.79
N ALA A 81 3.84 -0.65 -5.13
CA ALA A 81 2.92 -0.50 -6.25
C ALA A 81 3.49 0.48 -7.29
N TYR A 82 3.45 0.09 -8.56
CA TYR A 82 3.51 1.07 -9.65
C TYR A 82 2.10 1.63 -9.82
N VAL A 83 1.95 2.95 -9.91
CA VAL A 83 0.66 3.58 -10.18
C VAL A 83 0.76 4.34 -11.48
N ASP A 84 -0.07 3.95 -12.44
CA ASP A 84 -0.31 4.73 -13.66
C ASP A 84 -1.19 5.95 -13.33
N PRO A 85 -0.68 7.19 -13.46
CA PRO A 85 -1.47 8.38 -13.15
C PRO A 85 -2.72 8.57 -14.02
N SER A 86 -2.80 7.96 -15.22
CA SER A 86 -4.02 8.06 -16.05
C SER A 86 -5.20 7.28 -15.49
N GLU A 87 -4.94 6.38 -14.55
CA GLU A 87 -5.92 5.54 -13.86
C GLU A 87 -6.21 6.05 -12.43
N VAL A 88 -5.79 7.28 -12.14
CA VAL A 88 -6.03 7.97 -10.87
C VAL A 88 -7.04 9.09 -11.10
N GLU A 89 -8.08 9.09 -10.28
CA GLU A 89 -9.03 10.20 -10.23
C GLU A 89 -8.91 10.92 -8.89
N VAL A 90 -8.92 12.26 -8.92
CA VAL A 90 -8.79 13.12 -7.75
C VAL A 90 -10.04 13.97 -7.63
N ILE A 91 -10.67 13.93 -6.46
CA ILE A 91 -11.88 14.67 -6.15
C ILE A 91 -11.60 15.50 -4.90
N HIS A 92 -11.46 16.82 -5.08
CA HIS A 92 -11.44 17.76 -3.96
C HIS A 92 -12.87 18.24 -3.70
N SER A 93 -13.24 18.36 -2.42
CA SER A 93 -14.59 18.69 -1.96
C SER A 93 -15.33 19.70 -2.87
N PRO A 94 -16.59 19.43 -3.26
CA PRO A 94 -17.49 18.39 -2.73
C PRO A 94 -17.32 17.00 -3.39
N ILE A 95 -17.27 15.94 -2.57
CA ILE A 95 -17.01 14.55 -3.01
C ILE A 95 -18.32 13.81 -3.38
N THR A 96 -19.40 14.04 -2.64
CA THR A 96 -20.71 13.37 -2.78
C THR A 96 -21.25 13.34 -4.21
N PRO A 97 -21.24 14.45 -5.00
CA PRO A 97 -21.81 14.45 -6.34
C PRO A 97 -21.14 13.42 -7.25
N ARG A 98 -19.82 13.27 -7.15
CA ARG A 98 -19.07 12.33 -7.99
C ARG A 98 -19.34 10.88 -7.58
N LEU A 99 -19.40 10.59 -6.27
CA LEU A 99 -19.75 9.26 -5.78
C LEU A 99 -21.16 8.82 -6.21
N SER A 100 -22.11 9.75 -6.27
CA SER A 100 -23.51 9.47 -6.65
C SER A 100 -23.69 8.98 -8.09
N GLU A 101 -22.68 9.13 -8.95
CA GLU A 101 -22.72 8.63 -10.31
C GLU A 101 -22.63 7.10 -10.39
N PHE A 102 -22.09 6.46 -9.35
CA PHE A 102 -21.86 5.01 -9.35
C PHE A 102 -22.18 4.31 -8.02
N LEU A 103 -22.49 5.05 -6.95
CA LEU A 103 -22.91 4.52 -5.65
C LEU A 103 -24.33 4.91 -5.27
N THR A 104 -24.96 4.08 -4.44
CA THR A 104 -26.22 4.37 -3.76
C THR A 104 -26.00 5.25 -2.52
N GLU A 105 -27.03 5.95 -2.05
CA GLU A 105 -26.91 6.83 -0.86
C GLU A 105 -26.30 6.13 0.38
N PRO A 106 -26.68 4.90 0.76
CA PRO A 106 -26.04 4.22 1.89
C PRO A 106 -24.55 3.93 1.69
N GLU A 107 -24.14 3.62 0.45
CA GLU A 107 -22.73 3.38 0.13
C GLU A 107 -21.92 4.68 0.15
N ILE A 108 -22.55 5.80 -0.23
CA ILE A 108 -21.95 7.14 -0.11
C ILE A 108 -21.76 7.48 1.36
N ASP A 109 -22.78 7.29 2.21
CA ASP A 109 -22.69 7.52 3.66
C ASP A 109 -21.55 6.70 4.28
N ASP A 110 -21.38 5.44 3.86
CA ASP A 110 -20.29 4.58 4.31
C ASP A 110 -18.90 5.10 3.85
N VAL A 111 -18.79 5.66 2.64
CA VAL A 111 -17.54 6.29 2.16
C VAL A 111 -17.26 7.59 2.91
N GLU A 112 -18.27 8.43 3.12
CA GLU A 112 -18.13 9.70 3.86
C GLU A 112 -17.76 9.48 5.32
N LEU A 113 -18.33 8.45 5.95
CA LEU A 113 -17.94 8.05 7.31
C LEU A 113 -16.47 7.61 7.37
N ARG A 114 -15.99 6.88 6.36
CA ARG A 114 -14.58 6.46 6.27
C ARG A 114 -13.63 7.61 5.98
N LEU A 115 -14.03 8.57 5.15
CA LEU A 115 -13.26 9.80 4.90
C LEU A 115 -13.03 10.59 6.19
N ALA A 116 -13.91 10.48 7.18
CA ALA A 116 -13.74 11.04 8.52
C ALA A 116 -13.39 12.56 8.52
N GLY A 117 -13.87 13.29 7.52
CA GLY A 117 -13.63 14.73 7.35
C GLY A 117 -12.49 15.10 6.41
N ASP A 118 -11.80 14.12 5.80
CA ASP A 118 -10.82 14.36 4.75
C ASP A 118 -11.44 15.13 3.58
N THR A 119 -10.74 16.15 3.10
CA THR A 119 -11.26 17.07 2.07
C THR A 119 -11.06 16.57 0.64
N THR A 120 -10.25 15.53 0.47
CA THR A 120 -9.88 14.98 -0.82
C THR A 120 -10.09 13.47 -0.83
N LEU A 121 -10.76 12.98 -1.87
CA LEU A 121 -10.83 11.56 -2.20
C LEU A 121 -9.98 11.29 -3.44
N ILE A 122 -9.10 10.30 -3.35
CA ILE A 122 -8.33 9.79 -4.47
C ILE A 122 -8.82 8.38 -4.77
N LEU A 123 -9.18 8.13 -6.02
CA LEU A 123 -9.65 6.85 -6.52
C LEU A 123 -8.59 6.25 -7.43
N LEU A 124 -8.19 5.00 -7.16
CA LEU A 124 -7.31 4.22 -8.03
C LEU A 124 -8.10 3.06 -8.60
N THR A 125 -8.12 2.93 -9.92
CA THR A 125 -8.62 1.69 -10.54
C THR A 125 -7.59 0.57 -10.34
N GLU A 126 -8.04 -0.69 -10.35
CA GLU A 126 -7.12 -1.83 -10.35
C GLU A 126 -6.19 -1.84 -11.59
N HIS A 127 -6.59 -1.17 -12.68
CA HIS A 127 -5.76 -1.01 -13.88
C HIS A 127 -4.53 -0.14 -13.65
N ALA A 128 -4.58 0.77 -12.66
CA ALA A 128 -3.45 1.62 -12.29
C ALA A 128 -2.19 0.82 -11.96
N PHE A 129 -2.35 -0.45 -11.52
CA PHE A 129 -1.24 -1.32 -11.14
C PHE A 129 -0.68 -2.16 -12.29
N GLY A 130 -1.27 -2.10 -13.49
CA GLY A 130 -0.79 -2.82 -14.67
C GLY A 130 -0.73 -4.35 -14.52
N GLY A 131 -1.53 -4.92 -13.60
CA GLY A 131 -1.51 -6.35 -13.27
C GLY A 131 -0.34 -6.81 -12.40
N LEU A 132 0.44 -5.88 -11.85
CA LEU A 132 1.48 -6.17 -10.87
C LEU A 132 0.88 -6.38 -9.47
N PRO A 133 1.49 -7.21 -8.61
CA PRO A 133 1.10 -7.28 -7.20
C PRO A 133 1.31 -5.93 -6.52
N TYR A 134 0.40 -5.55 -5.64
CA TYR A 134 0.46 -4.31 -4.87
C TYR A 134 0.05 -4.57 -3.41
N THR A 135 0.43 -3.65 -2.54
CA THR A 135 -0.04 -3.60 -1.16
C THR A 135 -0.41 -2.15 -0.88
N LEU A 136 -1.63 -1.94 -0.39
CA LEU A 136 -2.18 -0.62 -0.11
C LEU A 136 -2.46 -0.54 1.38
N ASP A 137 -1.87 0.45 2.01
CA ASP A 137 -1.97 0.75 3.43
C ASP A 137 -1.96 2.28 3.58
N ASP A 138 -2.22 2.75 4.80
CA ASP A 138 -2.02 4.14 5.17
C ASP A 138 -0.58 4.58 4.90
N THR A 139 -0.43 5.80 4.41
CA THR A 139 0.86 6.45 4.20
C THR A 139 0.97 7.69 5.09
N ARG A 140 2.00 8.51 4.88
CA ARG A 140 2.14 9.76 5.62
C ARG A 140 1.03 10.75 5.29
N ASP A 141 0.63 10.82 4.02
CA ASP A 141 -0.27 11.85 3.50
C ASP A 141 -1.63 11.26 3.06
N LEU A 142 -1.78 9.94 3.03
CA LEU A 142 -2.97 9.23 2.57
C LEU A 142 -3.47 8.24 3.62
N THR A 143 -4.79 8.17 3.80
CA THR A 143 -5.46 7.12 4.59
C THR A 143 -6.16 6.16 3.64
N TYR A 144 -5.85 4.87 3.70
CA TYR A 144 -6.49 3.87 2.86
C TYR A 144 -7.88 3.52 3.42
N LEU A 145 -8.92 3.84 2.66
CA LEU A 145 -10.33 3.66 3.07
C LEU A 145 -10.90 2.30 2.64
N GLY A 146 -10.07 1.46 2.03
CA GLY A 146 -10.44 0.17 1.49
C GLY A 146 -10.83 0.20 0.01
N GLU A 147 -11.36 -0.92 -0.46
CA GLU A 147 -11.82 -1.10 -1.83
C GLU A 147 -13.35 -1.10 -1.93
N ILE A 148 -13.87 -0.72 -3.09
CA ILE A 148 -15.27 -0.90 -3.49
C ILE A 148 -15.31 -1.52 -4.88
N THR A 149 -16.42 -2.17 -5.21
CA THR A 149 -16.67 -2.70 -6.55
C THR A 149 -17.87 -1.99 -7.15
N VAL A 150 -17.68 -1.39 -8.33
CA VAL A 150 -18.72 -0.64 -9.05
C VAL A 150 -19.07 -1.34 -10.36
N ARG A 151 -20.27 -1.11 -10.89
CA ARG A 151 -20.67 -1.65 -12.20
C ARG A 151 -20.20 -0.73 -13.32
N VAL A 152 -19.85 -1.32 -14.47
CA VAL A 152 -19.37 -0.61 -15.68
C VAL A 152 -20.28 -0.88 -16.86
#